data_AF-A0A950CWI8-F1
#
_entry.id   AF-A0A950CWI8-F1
#
_cell.length_a   1.000
_cell.length_b   1.000
_cell.length_c   1.000
_cell.angle_alpha   90.00
_cell.angle_beta   90.00
_cell.angle_gamma   90.00
#
_symmetry.space_group_name_H-M   'P 1'
#
loop_
_entity.id
_entity.type
_entity.pdbx_description
1 polymer ?
#
loop_
_entity_poly.entity_id
_entity_poly.type
_entity_poly.pdbx_seq_one_letter_code
_entity_poly.pdbx_strand_id
1 'polypeptide(L)'
;MGSTTLPAAILFGRQLCKTEYFCFLDDDDVLLPAALATRLKAIQDEQADVVVTSGIGTDGTRTLLDPVAVRADPLGEFLKRNWLTSCAGLYRASTVTDVFFKDLLNYLEWSCVAIRLLESGKKLIFHEAITYQLFDTANSASKQLTFESLNSQV
;
A
#
# COMPACT_ATOMS: atom_id res chain seq x y z
N MET A 1 12.49 -19.36 14.04
CA MET A 1 12.90 -19.03 12.66
C MET A 1 11.86 -18.08 12.12
N GLY A 2 12.26 -16.88 11.66
CA GLY A 2 11.31 -15.90 11.14
C GLY A 2 10.70 -16.39 9.83
N SER A 3 9.38 -16.31 9.72
CA SER A 3 8.64 -16.58 8.49
C SER A 3 9.18 -15.70 7.35
N THR A 4 9.56 -16.30 6.22
CA THR A 4 10.03 -15.59 5.00
C THR A 4 8.86 -15.22 4.09
N THR A 5 7.78 -14.69 4.65
CA THR A 5 6.56 -14.32 3.92
C THR A 5 6.47 -12.81 3.72
N LEU A 6 5.72 -12.36 2.71
CA LEU A 6 5.49 -10.94 2.45
C LEU A 6 4.90 -10.20 3.67
N PRO A 7 3.88 -10.71 4.40
CA PRO A 7 3.41 -10.13 5.66
C PRO A 7 4.52 -9.88 6.69
N ALA A 8 5.40 -10.87 6.86
CA ALA A 8 6.51 -10.77 7.82
C ALA A 8 7.54 -9.72 7.38
N ALA A 9 7.83 -9.64 6.08
CA ALA A 9 8.72 -8.63 5.51
C ALA A 9 8.16 -7.20 5.67
N ILE A 10 6.86 -7.00 5.41
CA ILE A 10 6.17 -5.71 5.60
C ILE A 10 6.27 -5.26 7.06
N LEU A 11 5.91 -6.15 8.00
CA LEU A 11 5.96 -5.82 9.44
C LEU A 11 7.40 -5.51 9.89
N PHE A 12 8.36 -6.32 9.48
CA PHE A 12 9.77 -6.13 9.80
C PHE A 12 10.29 -4.79 9.26
N GLY A 13 10.02 -4.48 7.99
CA GLY A 13 10.37 -3.21 7.37
C GLY A 13 9.77 -2.01 8.10
N ARG A 14 8.49 -2.08 8.48
CA ARG A 14 7.83 -1.04 9.28
C ARG A 14 8.52 -0.88 10.64
N GLN A 15 8.87 -1.97 11.31
CA GLN A 15 9.53 -1.92 12.61
C GLN A 15 10.93 -1.31 12.54
N LEU A 16 11.66 -1.50 11.44
CA LEU A 16 12.99 -0.90 11.25
C LEU A 16 12.93 0.60 10.90
N CYS A 17 11.91 1.05 10.17
CA CYS A 17 11.81 2.43 9.72
C CYS A 17 11.35 3.39 10.84
N LYS A 18 12.27 4.22 11.34
CA LYS A 18 12.04 5.14 12.47
C LYS A 18 11.76 6.60 12.09
N THR A 19 11.64 6.90 10.81
CA THR A 19 11.35 8.26 10.32
C THR A 19 9.90 8.66 10.58
N GLU A 20 9.63 9.97 10.54
CA GLU A 20 8.28 10.52 10.75
C GLU A 20 7.27 10.03 9.72
N TYR A 21 7.73 9.85 8.48
CA TYR A 21 6.94 9.32 7.38
C TYR A 21 7.62 8.08 6.80
N PHE A 22 6.80 7.17 6.27
CA PHE A 22 7.27 5.96 5.60
C PHE A 22 6.35 5.59 4.44
N CYS A 23 6.87 4.81 3.50
CA CYS A 23 6.11 4.18 2.42
C CYS A 23 6.73 2.82 2.12
N PHE A 24 6.02 2.00 1.34
CA PHE A 24 6.56 0.75 0.82
C PHE A 24 6.80 0.87 -0.68
N LEU A 25 7.68 0.03 -1.20
CA LEU A 25 7.97 -0.09 -2.61
C LEU A 25 8.41 -1.53 -2.83
N ASP A 26 7.71 -2.24 -3.71
CA ASP A 26 8.11 -3.57 -4.13
C ASP A 26 9.35 -3.47 -5.03
N ASP A 27 10.15 -4.53 -5.08
CA ASP A 27 11.48 -4.50 -5.72
C ASP A 27 11.44 -4.41 -7.25
N ASP A 28 10.29 -4.72 -7.85
CA ASP A 28 10.03 -4.55 -9.28
C ASP A 28 9.28 -3.27 -9.64
N ASP A 29 8.77 -2.52 -8.67
CA ASP A 29 8.06 -1.26 -8.88
C ASP A 29 8.98 -0.04 -8.85
N VAL A 30 8.50 1.09 -9.41
CA VAL A 30 9.27 2.34 -9.40
C VAL A 30 8.44 3.53 -8.96
N LEU A 31 9.05 4.39 -8.14
CA LEU A 31 8.53 5.72 -7.87
C LEU A 31 8.86 6.65 -9.04
N LEU A 32 7.89 7.46 -9.46
CA LEU A 32 8.08 8.46 -10.50
C LEU A 32 8.79 9.70 -9.94
N PRO A 33 9.37 10.55 -10.81
CA PRO A 33 9.95 11.82 -10.38
C PRO A 33 8.96 12.64 -9.53
N ALA A 34 9.48 13.27 -8.46
CA ALA A 34 8.72 14.04 -7.49
C ALA A 34 7.68 13.27 -6.64
N ALA A 35 7.53 11.95 -6.78
CA ALA A 35 6.55 11.15 -6.03
C ALA A 35 6.55 11.43 -4.52
N LEU A 36 7.72 11.32 -3.88
CA LEU A 36 7.84 11.56 -2.44
C LEU A 36 7.57 13.00 -2.06
N ALA A 37 8.04 13.97 -2.85
CA ALA A 37 7.82 15.39 -2.59
C ALA A 37 6.34 15.76 -2.66
N THR A 38 5.62 15.26 -3.67
CA THR A 38 4.18 15.46 -3.83
C THR A 38 3.39 14.87 -2.65
N ARG A 39 3.69 13.63 -2.27
CA ARG A 39 3.00 12.96 -1.15
C ARG A 39 3.31 13.64 0.19
N LEU A 40 4.57 14.03 0.40
CA LEU A 40 5.00 14.69 1.63
C LEU A 40 4.32 16.06 1.79
N LYS A 41 4.26 16.85 0.71
CA LYS A 41 3.53 18.11 0.72
C LYS A 41 2.05 17.88 1.07
N ALA A 42 1.39 16.93 0.40
CA ALA A 42 -0.02 16.64 0.62
C ALA A 42 -0.32 16.20 2.07
N ILE A 43 0.50 15.31 2.66
CA ILE A 43 0.24 14.79 4.01
C ILE A 43 0.46 15.87 5.09
N GLN A 44 1.36 16.82 4.82
CA GLN A 44 1.66 17.95 5.69
C GLN A 44 0.57 19.03 5.59
N ASP A 45 0.24 19.46 4.38
CA ASP A 45 -0.77 20.50 4.13
C ASP A 45 -2.13 20.09 4.72
N GLU A 46 -2.51 18.83 4.51
CA GLU A 46 -3.79 18.30 4.98
C GLU A 46 -3.73 17.80 6.42
N GLN A 47 -2.56 17.76 7.06
CA GLN A 47 -2.37 17.14 8.38
C GLN A 47 -3.01 15.73 8.45
N ALA A 48 -2.78 14.94 7.40
CA ALA A 48 -3.37 13.63 7.24
C ALA A 48 -2.55 12.53 7.92
N ASP A 49 -3.17 11.36 8.12
CA ASP A 49 -2.51 10.14 8.59
C ASP A 49 -1.88 9.37 7.43
N VAL A 50 -2.55 9.40 6.28
CA VAL A 50 -2.12 8.70 5.06
C VAL A 50 -2.46 9.55 3.84
N VAL A 51 -1.53 9.62 2.90
CA VAL A 51 -1.79 10.06 1.53
C VAL A 51 -1.72 8.86 0.61
N VAL A 52 -2.76 8.66 -0.19
CA VAL A 52 -2.83 7.68 -1.26
C VAL A 52 -2.76 8.43 -2.58
N THR A 53 -1.90 7.95 -3.47
CA THR A 53 -1.73 8.51 -4.82
C THR A 53 -2.03 7.46 -5.88
N SER A 54 -2.24 7.90 -7.12
CA SER A 54 -2.41 6.99 -8.25
C SER A 54 -1.06 6.53 -8.79
N GLY A 55 -1.08 5.41 -9.50
CA GLY A 55 0.01 4.91 -10.31
C GLY A 55 -0.52 4.36 -11.63
N ILE A 56 0.40 3.93 -12.48
CA ILE A 56 0.09 3.37 -13.80
C ILE A 56 0.52 1.89 -13.82
N GLY A 57 -0.35 1.01 -14.31
CA GLY A 57 -0.04 -0.39 -14.60
C GLY A 57 0.72 -0.56 -15.91
N THR A 58 1.23 -1.77 -16.17
CA THR A 58 1.93 -2.08 -17.44
C THR A 58 1.04 -1.93 -18.68
N ASP A 59 -0.28 -2.07 -18.49
CA ASP A 59 -1.32 -1.85 -19.50
C ASP A 59 -1.74 -0.38 -19.66
N GLY A 60 -1.10 0.54 -18.93
CA GLY A 60 -1.44 1.96 -18.93
C GLY A 60 -2.63 2.33 -18.04
N THR A 61 -3.25 1.37 -17.35
CA THR A 61 -4.41 1.64 -16.49
C THR A 61 -3.99 2.32 -15.19
N ARG A 62 -4.81 3.26 -14.71
CA ARG A 62 -4.59 3.89 -13.41
C ARG A 62 -5.05 2.95 -12.28
N THR A 63 -4.29 2.93 -11.20
CA THR A 63 -4.64 2.16 -9.99
C THR A 63 -5.75 2.82 -9.19
N LEU A 64 -5.65 4.15 -9.01
CA LEU A 64 -6.70 4.99 -8.45
C LEU A 64 -7.41 5.70 -9.61
N LEU A 65 -8.63 5.23 -9.92
CA LEU A 65 -9.40 5.67 -11.10
C LEU A 65 -10.07 7.03 -10.88
N ASP A 66 -10.75 7.20 -9.75
CA ASP A 66 -11.51 8.40 -9.43
C ASP A 66 -11.26 8.83 -7.97
N PRO A 67 -10.29 9.74 -7.73
CA PRO A 67 -10.02 10.27 -6.40
C PRO A 67 -11.22 11.01 -5.78
N VAL A 68 -12.15 11.55 -6.58
CA VAL A 68 -13.33 12.25 -6.07
C VAL A 68 -14.32 11.23 -5.52
N ALA A 69 -14.62 10.18 -6.29
CA ALA A 69 -15.49 9.09 -5.84
C ALA A 69 -14.93 8.39 -4.59
N VAL A 70 -13.63 8.11 -4.58
CA VAL A 70 -12.96 7.46 -3.44
C VAL A 70 -12.99 8.34 -2.19
N ARG A 71 -12.92 9.67 -2.32
CA ARG A 71 -13.12 10.58 -1.16
C ARG A 71 -14.55 10.56 -0.63
N ALA A 72 -15.54 10.40 -1.50
CA ALA A 72 -16.94 10.38 -1.11
C ALA A 72 -17.35 9.06 -0.44
N ASP A 73 -16.83 7.93 -0.93
CA ASP A 73 -17.10 6.59 -0.39
C ASP A 73 -15.86 5.69 -0.46
N PRO A 74 -14.88 5.86 0.46
CA PRO A 74 -13.64 5.10 0.42
C PRO A 74 -13.85 3.58 0.50
N LEU A 75 -14.83 3.13 1.28
CA LEU A 75 -15.13 1.71 1.44
C LEU A 75 -15.86 1.15 0.22
N GLY A 76 -16.88 1.84 -0.28
CA GLY A 76 -17.61 1.39 -1.47
C GLY A 76 -16.72 1.33 -2.70
N GLU A 77 -15.82 2.30 -2.88
CA GLU A 77 -14.84 2.25 -3.96
C GLU A 77 -13.79 1.16 -3.74
N PHE A 78 -13.35 0.93 -2.51
CA PHE A 78 -12.45 -0.18 -2.17
C PHE A 78 -13.03 -1.55 -2.57
N LEU A 79 -14.31 -1.77 -2.31
CA LEU A 79 -15.02 -3.01 -2.65
C LEU A 79 -15.13 -3.25 -4.17
N LYS A 80 -15.07 -2.18 -4.97
CA LYS A 80 -15.02 -2.27 -6.43
C LYS A 80 -13.60 -2.55 -6.92
N ARG A 81 -12.63 -1.85 -6.33
CA ARG A 81 -11.21 -1.95 -6.67
C ARG A 81 -10.35 -1.48 -5.50
N ASN A 82 -9.35 -2.28 -5.15
CA ASN A 82 -8.38 -1.87 -4.14
C ASN A 82 -7.61 -0.61 -4.61
N TRP A 83 -7.78 0.49 -3.89
CA TRP A 83 -7.09 1.76 -4.12
C TRP A 83 -5.75 1.89 -3.39
N LEU A 84 -5.40 0.94 -2.50
CA LEU A 84 -4.15 0.89 -1.76
C LEU A 84 -3.28 -0.26 -2.29
N THR A 85 -2.41 0.03 -3.25
CA THR A 85 -1.29 -0.87 -3.57
C THR A 85 -0.12 -0.60 -2.65
N SER A 86 0.89 -1.47 -2.65
CA SER A 86 2.12 -1.34 -1.83
C SER A 86 2.75 0.04 -1.90
N CYS A 87 2.98 0.52 -3.12
CA CYS A 87 3.64 1.78 -3.40
C CYS A 87 2.72 3.01 -3.39
N ALA A 88 1.41 2.85 -3.18
CA ALA A 88 0.43 3.94 -3.29
C ALA A 88 0.48 4.92 -2.10
N GLY A 89 0.83 4.40 -0.92
CA GLY A 89 0.69 5.11 0.36
C GLY A 89 1.97 5.81 0.83
N LEU A 90 1.81 7.02 1.37
CA LEU A 90 2.73 7.62 2.34
C LEU A 90 2.00 7.71 3.69
N TYR A 91 2.63 7.24 4.75
CA TYR A 91 2.02 7.08 6.07
C TYR A 91 2.75 7.94 7.11
N ARG A 92 1.99 8.50 8.06
CA ARG A 92 2.52 9.18 9.24
C ARG A 92 2.79 8.17 10.36
N ALA A 93 4.04 8.02 10.77
CA ALA A 93 4.47 7.00 11.73
C ALA A 93 3.88 7.16 13.13
N SER A 94 3.55 8.38 13.55
CA SER A 94 2.97 8.65 14.87
C SER A 94 1.53 8.14 15.00
N THR A 95 0.81 7.97 13.89
CA THR A 95 -0.61 7.56 13.91
C THR A 95 -0.86 6.22 13.22
N VAL A 96 0.00 5.83 12.26
CA VAL A 96 0.00 4.52 11.60
C VAL A 96 1.20 3.72 12.09
N THR A 97 1.01 3.04 13.22
CA THR A 97 2.05 2.24 13.88
C THR A 97 2.17 0.84 13.28
N ASP A 98 3.09 0.02 13.81
CA ASP A 98 3.30 -1.36 13.38
C ASP A 98 2.06 -2.25 13.53
N VAL A 99 1.13 -1.91 14.44
CA VAL A 99 -0.14 -2.62 14.67
C VAL A 99 -0.95 -2.78 13.38
N PHE A 100 -0.92 -1.80 12.48
CA PHE A 100 -1.65 -1.86 11.21
C PHE A 100 -1.13 -2.96 10.27
N PHE A 101 0.09 -3.44 10.50
CA PHE A 101 0.80 -4.40 9.66
C PHE A 101 1.03 -5.75 10.35
N LYS A 102 0.47 -5.98 11.53
CA LYS A 102 0.54 -7.28 12.22
C LYS A 102 -0.46 -8.27 11.63
N ASP A 103 -0.12 -9.55 11.58
CA ASP A 103 -1.06 -10.63 11.21
C ASP A 103 -1.80 -10.37 9.90
N LEU A 104 -1.08 -9.86 8.89
CA LEU A 104 -1.66 -9.65 7.55
C LEU A 104 -1.89 -11.01 6.88
N LEU A 105 -2.99 -11.12 6.14
CA LEU A 105 -3.28 -12.30 5.33
C LEU A 105 -2.40 -12.29 4.08
N ASN A 106 -1.82 -13.45 3.76
CA ASN A 106 -1.06 -13.63 2.52
C ASN A 106 -1.94 -13.27 1.31
N TYR A 107 -1.37 -12.54 0.35
CA TYR A 107 -2.01 -12.07 -0.88
C TYR A 107 -3.12 -11.03 -0.70
N LEU A 108 -3.44 -10.64 0.54
CA LEU A 108 -4.46 -9.64 0.87
C LEU A 108 -3.89 -8.57 1.81
N GLU A 109 -2.57 -8.41 1.85
CA GLU A 109 -1.85 -7.57 2.81
C GLU A 109 -2.37 -6.14 2.76
N TRP A 110 -2.43 -5.55 1.57
CA TRP A 110 -2.85 -4.18 1.39
C TRP A 110 -4.35 -3.99 1.56
N SER A 111 -5.14 -5.04 1.30
CA SER A 111 -6.57 -5.05 1.61
C SER A 111 -6.81 -5.01 3.12
N CYS A 112 -6.06 -5.80 3.89
CA CYS A 112 -6.11 -5.77 5.35
C CYS A 112 -5.68 -4.40 5.89
N VAL A 113 -4.61 -3.81 5.35
CA VAL A 113 -4.16 -2.47 5.76
C VAL A 113 -5.22 -1.41 5.44
N ALA A 114 -5.80 -1.40 4.23
CA ALA A 114 -6.83 -0.46 3.84
C ALA A 114 -8.06 -0.53 4.78
N ILE A 115 -8.57 -1.73 5.06
CA ILE A 115 -9.70 -1.93 5.97
C ILE A 115 -9.37 -1.43 7.37
N ARG A 116 -8.19 -1.77 7.91
CA ARG A 116 -7.78 -1.32 9.25
C ARG A 116 -7.67 0.20 9.35
N LEU A 117 -7.15 0.86 8.31
CA LEU A 117 -7.08 2.31 8.25
C LEU A 117 -8.48 2.96 8.27
N LEU A 118 -9.42 2.41 7.50
CA LEU A 118 -10.81 2.86 7.46
C LEU A 118 -11.51 2.63 8.80
N GLU A 119 -11.42 1.42 9.35
CA GLU A 119 -12.04 1.03 10.63
C GLU A 119 -11.50 1.88 11.80
N SER A 120 -10.21 2.22 11.76
CA SER A 120 -9.57 3.05 12.78
C SER A 120 -9.85 4.56 12.62
N GLY A 121 -10.67 4.96 11.64
CA GLY A 121 -11.03 6.36 11.40
C GLY A 121 -9.85 7.25 11.01
N LYS A 122 -8.83 6.70 10.33
CA LYS A 122 -7.67 7.49 9.90
C LYS A 122 -8.05 8.55 8.89
N LYS A 123 -7.43 9.73 8.98
CA LYS A 123 -7.57 10.79 7.99
C LYS A 123 -6.78 10.42 6.73
N LEU A 124 -7.50 9.90 5.73
CA LEU A 124 -6.96 9.54 4.43
C LEU A 124 -7.15 10.68 3.43
N ILE A 125 -6.11 10.95 2.64
CA ILE A 125 -6.18 11.87 1.50
C ILE A 125 -5.90 11.10 0.23
N PHE A 126 -6.82 11.19 -0.73
CA PHE A 126 -6.67 10.61 -2.06
C PHE A 126 -6.25 11.70 -3.04
N HIS A 127 -4.96 11.72 -3.38
CA HIS A 127 -4.34 12.71 -4.24
C HIS A 127 -4.28 12.20 -5.68
N GLU A 128 -4.69 13.04 -6.63
CA GLU A 128 -4.82 12.66 -8.05
C GLU A 128 -3.49 12.47 -8.81
N ALA A 129 -2.37 12.70 -8.14
CA ALA A 129 -1.07 12.67 -8.78
C ALA A 129 -0.68 11.22 -9.09
N ILE A 130 -0.10 11.03 -10.28
CA ILE A 130 0.53 9.77 -10.65
C ILE A 130 1.95 9.78 -10.13
N THR A 131 2.29 8.81 -9.29
CA THR A 131 3.56 8.85 -8.53
C THR A 131 4.32 7.53 -8.52
N TYR A 132 3.78 6.48 -9.16
CA TYR A 132 4.46 5.21 -9.31
C TYR A 132 4.04 4.49 -10.59
N GLN A 133 4.89 3.59 -11.04
CA GLN A 133 4.59 2.62 -12.09
C GLN A 133 4.66 1.24 -11.47
N LEU A 134 3.59 0.46 -11.68
CA LEU A 134 3.56 -0.94 -11.33
C LEU A 134 4.16 -1.78 -12.45
N PHE A 135 4.95 -2.78 -12.08
CA PHE A 135 5.40 -3.81 -12.99
C PHE A 135 4.75 -5.15 -12.65
N ASP A 136 4.48 -5.93 -13.70
CA ASP A 136 3.97 -7.29 -13.55
C ASP A 136 5.07 -8.28 -13.99
N THR A 137 6.00 -8.56 -13.09
CA THR A 137 7.15 -9.41 -13.43
C THR A 137 6.72 -10.88 -13.44
N ALA A 138 6.96 -11.59 -14.55
CA ALA A 138 6.54 -12.98 -14.72
C ALA A 138 7.19 -13.95 -13.70
N ASN A 139 8.36 -13.59 -13.16
CA ASN A 139 9.14 -14.41 -12.24
C ASN A 139 9.00 -13.98 -10.76
N SER A 140 7.94 -13.24 -10.39
CA SER A 140 7.76 -12.84 -8.99
C SER A 140 7.64 -14.07 -8.09
N ALA A 141 8.22 -13.99 -6.87
CA ALA A 141 8.21 -15.12 -5.92
C ALA A 141 6.77 -15.57 -5.58
N SER A 142 5.83 -14.63 -5.55
CA SER A 142 4.39 -14.89 -5.35
C SER A 142 3.74 -15.69 -6.47
N LYS A 143 4.28 -15.66 -7.70
CA LYS A 143 3.77 -16.42 -8.86
C LYS A 143 4.40 -17.81 -9.00
N GLN A 144 5.45 -18.10 -8.25
CA GLN A 144 6.12 -19.40 -8.25
C GLN A 144 5.54 -20.38 -7.21
N LEU A 145 4.59 -19.92 -6.37
CA LEU A 145 3.91 -20.76 -5.39
C LEU A 145 2.79 -21.56 -6.08
N THR A 146 2.99 -22.86 -6.21
CA THR A 146 1.96 -23.81 -6.70
C THR A 146 1.03 -24.20 -5.56
N PHE A 147 -0.20 -24.64 -5.89
CA PHE A 147 -1.19 -25.12 -4.90
C PHE A 147 -0.62 -26.23 -3.97
N GLU A 148 0.29 -27.05 -4.48
CA GLU A 148 0.99 -28.10 -3.70
C GLU A 148 1.92 -27.52 -2.62
N SER A 149 2.52 -26.35 -2.86
CA SER A 149 3.40 -25.69 -1.89
C SER A 149 2.63 -25.07 -0.72
N LEU A 150 1.38 -24.63 -0.94
CA LEU A 150 0.52 -24.02 0.09
C LEU A 150 0.05 -25.02 1.16
N ASN A 151 -0.18 -26.28 0.79
CA ASN A 151 -0.63 -27.34 1.73
C ASN A 151 0.49 -27.88 2.64
N SER A 152 1.75 -27.51 2.39
CA SER A 152 2.89 -27.92 3.23
C SER A 152 3.22 -26.94 4.36
N GLN A 153 2.49 -25.81 4.43
CA GLN A 153 2.73 -24.73 5.40
C GLN A 153 1.57 -24.54 6.40
N VAL A 154 0.60 -25.47 6.45
CA VAL A 154 -0.49 -25.52 7.44
C VAL A 154 -0.25 -26.65 8.42
#